data_AF-A0A931AGQ6-F1
#
_entry.id   AF-A0A931AGQ6-F1
#
_cell.length_a   1.000
_cell.length_b   1.000
_cell.length_c   1.000
_cell.angle_alpha   90.00
_cell.angle_beta   90.00
_cell.angle_gamma   90.00
#
_symmetry.space_group_name_H-M   'P 1'
#
loop_
_entity.id
_entity.type
_entity.pdbx_description
1 polymer ?
#
loop_
_entity_poly.entity_id
_entity_poly.type
_entity_poly.pdbx_seq_one_letter_code
_entity_poly.pdbx_strand_id
1 'polypeptide(L)'
;MLMLAETAPKRRRGLYSALPYTGVAAGLIMSNGVYAMVSGLPEEDMLTWGWRVPFLLSIVGVGVGLVMRLRLHETPVFQEVKKSGLQVRRPVVEVFKRTPRNLFCAWGAQMGDKSMAYIFESLIIVYVTEQVGLPEQMVLTGLLIASAVQFVTIPAFAALSDRIGRKPVYILGGVLSALFAYPFFLLLDTGSTLWIWLSIIFASSIAKIMMTSAQAAWYAEMFPPSTRYSGFALAREGFAPLSGGLAPMISVSLLALGGGEPHWVVLYIVVLGLITVVSVALGPETRGVEMFPKTTKEATVRA
;
A
#
# COMPACT_ATOMS: atom_id res chain seq x y z
N MET A 1 3.81 10.40 5.08
CA MET A 1 3.32 10.40 3.68
C MET A 1 2.81 11.77 3.30
N LEU A 2 1.68 12.24 3.84
CA LEU A 2 1.14 13.57 3.50
C LEU A 2 2.13 14.71 3.72
N MET A 3 2.79 14.78 4.88
CA MET A 3 3.79 15.83 5.13
C MET A 3 4.93 15.81 4.10
N LEU A 4 5.43 14.62 3.74
CA LEU A 4 6.46 14.48 2.70
C LEU A 4 5.92 14.89 1.32
N ALA A 5 4.67 14.59 1.01
CA ALA A 5 4.06 15.01 -0.24
C ALA A 5 3.93 16.54 -0.32
N GLU A 6 3.62 17.22 0.79
CA GLU A 6 3.47 18.67 0.85
C GLU A 6 4.80 19.43 0.84
N THR A 7 5.87 18.85 1.41
CA THR A 7 7.21 19.46 1.43
C THR A 7 8.08 19.06 0.24
N ALA A 8 7.74 17.98 -0.48
CA ALA A 8 8.55 17.49 -1.58
C ALA A 8 8.48 18.40 -2.83
N PRO A 9 9.57 18.47 -3.61
CA PRO A 9 9.58 19.12 -4.91
C PRO A 9 8.47 18.55 -5.83
N LYS A 10 7.77 19.45 -6.54
CA LYS A 10 6.64 19.13 -7.43
C LYS A 10 6.91 17.97 -8.40
N ARG A 11 8.13 17.87 -8.92
CA ARG A 11 8.56 16.86 -9.92
C ARG A 11 9.00 15.51 -9.31
N ARG A 12 9.16 15.41 -7.99
CA ARG A 12 9.64 14.20 -7.31
C ARG A 12 8.70 13.77 -6.17
N ARG A 13 7.48 14.29 -6.17
CA ARG A 13 6.54 14.15 -5.06
C ARG A 13 6.14 12.69 -4.86
N GLY A 14 5.91 11.95 -5.94
CA GLY A 14 5.71 10.51 -5.92
C GLY A 14 6.77 9.82 -5.10
N LEU A 15 8.04 9.96 -5.52
CA LEU A 15 9.20 9.35 -4.85
C LEU A 15 9.24 9.65 -3.35
N TYR A 16 9.24 10.92 -2.95
CA TYR A 16 9.36 11.29 -1.54
C TYR A 16 8.17 10.85 -0.69
N SER A 17 6.95 10.93 -1.24
CA SER A 17 5.73 10.54 -0.52
C SER A 17 5.63 9.03 -0.28
N ALA A 18 6.28 8.22 -1.12
CA ALA A 18 6.30 6.76 -1.07
C ALA A 18 7.41 6.18 -0.19
N LEU A 19 8.47 6.94 0.14
CA LEU A 19 9.56 6.48 1.02
C LEU A 19 9.10 5.87 2.36
N PRO A 20 8.02 6.36 3.02
CA PRO A 20 7.51 5.70 4.21
C PRO A 20 7.06 4.25 3.99
N TYR A 21 6.61 3.88 2.77
CA TYR A 21 6.32 2.48 2.44
C TYR A 21 7.59 1.64 2.36
N THR A 22 8.69 2.20 1.86
CA THR A 22 10.01 1.54 1.89
C THR A 22 10.45 1.23 3.33
N GLY A 23 10.08 2.08 4.30
CA GLY A 23 10.33 1.84 5.72
C GLY A 23 9.64 0.58 6.27
N VAL A 24 8.47 0.21 5.73
CA VAL A 24 7.77 -1.04 6.10
C VAL A 24 8.57 -2.25 5.62
N ALA A 25 9.03 -2.24 4.36
CA ALA A 25 9.88 -3.28 3.81
C ALA A 25 11.21 -3.40 4.58
N ALA A 26 11.86 -2.27 4.89
CA ALA A 26 13.08 -2.23 5.68
C ALA A 26 12.88 -2.82 7.09
N GLY A 27 11.78 -2.45 7.75
CA GLY A 27 11.42 -2.96 9.07
C GLY A 27 11.22 -4.47 9.07
N LEU A 28 10.58 -5.02 8.03
CA LEU A 28 10.39 -6.46 7.90
C LEU A 28 11.72 -7.20 7.69
N ILE A 29 12.60 -6.68 6.83
CA ILE A 29 13.94 -7.27 6.60
C ILE A 29 14.76 -7.26 7.89
N MET A 30 14.75 -6.13 8.61
CA MET A 30 15.45 -6.01 9.90
C MET A 30 14.86 -6.97 10.94
N SER A 31 13.53 -7.06 11.03
CA SER A 31 12.84 -7.97 11.95
C SER A 31 13.23 -9.42 11.67
N ASN A 32 13.24 -9.83 10.41
CA ASN A 32 13.63 -11.19 10.02
C ASN A 32 15.12 -11.44 10.23
N GLY A 33 15.98 -10.45 10.03
CA GLY A 33 17.41 -10.54 10.36
C GLY A 33 17.64 -10.77 11.85
N VAL A 34 16.94 -10.02 12.71
CA VAL A 34 16.99 -10.21 14.17
C VAL A 34 16.44 -11.58 14.55
N TYR A 35 15.30 -11.99 13.97
CA TYR A 35 14.73 -13.31 14.21
C TYR A 35 15.71 -14.43 13.84
N ALA A 36 16.36 -14.35 12.67
CA ALA A 36 17.35 -15.32 12.22
C ALA A 36 18.57 -15.41 13.16
N MET A 37 19.00 -14.29 13.73
CA MET A 37 20.07 -14.28 14.74
C MET A 37 19.65 -14.98 16.03
N VAL A 38 18.41 -14.75 16.49
CA VAL A 38 17.90 -15.32 17.73
C VAL A 38 17.49 -16.79 17.55
N SER A 39 17.05 -17.20 16.36
CA SER A 39 16.66 -18.59 16.06
C SER A 39 17.80 -19.61 16.12
N GLY A 40 19.05 -19.15 16.22
CA GLY A 40 20.20 -20.01 16.49
C GLY A 40 20.37 -20.39 17.97
N LEU A 41 19.57 -19.84 18.88
CA LEU A 41 19.60 -20.18 20.29
C LEU A 41 19.05 -21.59 20.56
N PRO A 42 19.52 -22.28 21.61
CA PRO A 42 18.88 -23.49 22.13
C PRO A 42 17.39 -23.25 22.43
N GLU A 43 16.56 -24.29 22.27
CA GLU A 43 15.10 -24.18 22.46
C GLU A 43 14.73 -23.66 23.86
N GLU A 44 15.44 -24.10 24.89
CA GLU A 44 15.25 -23.63 26.26
C GLU A 44 15.50 -22.12 26.40
N ASP A 45 16.56 -21.60 25.78
CA ASP A 45 16.88 -20.16 25.77
C ASP A 45 15.86 -19.35 24.97
N MET A 46 15.42 -19.88 23.83
CA MET A 46 14.41 -19.24 23.00
C MET A 46 13.09 -19.05 23.77
N LEU A 47 12.62 -20.11 24.44
CA LEU A 47 11.35 -20.10 25.21
C LEU A 47 11.46 -19.27 26.49
N THR A 48 12.63 -19.26 27.14
CA THR A 48 12.83 -18.52 28.38
C THR A 48 13.00 -17.03 28.16
N TRP A 49 13.83 -16.57 27.21
CA TRP A 49 14.11 -15.14 27.01
C TRP A 49 14.30 -14.70 25.55
N GLY A 50 14.78 -15.58 24.66
CA GLY A 50 15.15 -15.23 23.28
C GLY A 50 14.03 -14.54 22.51
N TRP A 51 12.79 -15.02 22.65
CA TRP A 51 11.62 -14.43 21.99
C TRP A 51 11.39 -12.94 22.32
N ARG A 52 11.93 -12.42 23.44
CA ARG A 52 11.75 -11.01 23.85
C ARG A 52 12.70 -10.05 23.11
N VAL A 53 13.81 -10.53 22.58
CA VAL A 53 14.85 -9.70 21.95
C VAL A 53 14.32 -8.87 20.77
N PRO A 54 13.56 -9.43 19.80
CA PRO A 54 13.01 -8.65 18.69
C PRO A 54 12.06 -7.53 19.18
N PHE A 55 11.26 -7.81 20.22
CA PHE A 55 10.35 -6.83 20.80
C PHE A 55 11.08 -5.70 21.52
N LEU A 56 12.13 -6.01 22.30
CA LEU A 56 12.91 -4.99 23.00
C LEU A 56 13.69 -4.09 22.02
N LEU A 57 14.24 -4.65 20.94
CA LEU A 57 14.89 -3.87 19.89
C LEU A 57 13.94 -2.88 19.19
N SER A 58 12.64 -3.16 19.16
CA SER A 58 11.64 -2.23 18.62
C SER A 58 11.61 -0.89 19.38
N ILE A 59 12.02 -0.86 20.66
CA ILE A 59 12.11 0.38 21.48
C ILE A 59 13.03 1.40 20.82
N VAL A 60 14.13 0.96 20.20
CA VAL A 60 15.06 1.86 19.50
C VAL A 60 14.36 2.52 18.30
N GLY A 61 13.64 1.73 17.50
CA GLY A 61 12.86 2.24 16.37
C GLY A 61 11.76 3.21 16.80
N VAL A 62 11.04 2.89 17.87
CA VAL A 62 10.03 3.77 18.48
C VAL A 62 10.68 5.07 18.98
N GLY A 63 11.82 4.99 19.65
CA GLY A 63 12.56 6.15 20.15
C GLY A 63 13.00 7.09 19.03
N VAL A 64 13.58 6.55 17.95
CA VAL A 64 13.93 7.33 16.76
C VAL A 64 12.68 7.98 16.14
N GLY A 65 11.60 7.21 15.97
CA GLY A 65 10.33 7.71 15.44
C GLY A 65 9.72 8.83 16.31
N LEU A 66 9.83 8.71 17.63
CA LEU A 66 9.38 9.72 18.58
C LEU A 66 10.21 11.00 18.47
N VAL A 67 11.54 10.90 18.46
CA VAL A 67 12.44 12.07 18.28
C VAL A 67 12.16 12.76 16.95
N MET A 68 11.99 12.01 15.87
CA MET A 68 11.61 12.57 14.57
C MET A 68 10.28 13.30 14.64
N ARG A 69 9.26 12.71 15.28
CA ARG A 69 7.94 13.36 15.48
C ARG A 69 8.04 14.65 16.28
N LEU A 70 8.85 14.68 17.32
CA LEU A 70 9.01 15.87 18.17
C LEU A 70 9.75 17.02 17.47
N ARG A 71 10.58 16.73 16.45
CA ARG A 71 11.34 17.73 15.67
C ARG A 71 10.67 18.14 14.36
N LEU A 72 9.61 17.46 13.95
CA LEU A 72 8.85 17.77 12.73
C LEU A 72 8.00 19.02 12.95
N HIS A 73 8.33 20.07 12.22
CA HIS A 73 7.54 21.30 12.19
C HIS A 73 6.29 21.11 11.32
N GLU A 74 5.20 21.81 11.64
CA GLU A 74 4.00 21.80 10.80
C GLU A 74 4.32 22.22 9.36
N THR A 75 3.67 21.57 8.39
CA THR A 75 3.88 21.86 6.97
C THR A 75 3.53 23.31 6.62
N PRO A 76 4.25 23.95 5.66
CA PRO A 76 3.93 25.30 5.22
C PRO A 76 2.47 25.46 4.74
N VAL A 77 1.92 24.43 4.10
CA VAL A 77 0.52 24.40 3.65
C VAL A 77 -0.45 24.56 4.83
N PHE A 78 -0.26 23.78 5.89
CA PHE A 78 -1.10 23.87 7.08
C PHE A 78 -0.98 25.24 7.77
N GLN A 79 0.23 25.80 7.84
CA GLN A 79 0.43 27.14 8.38
C GLN A 79 -0.28 28.22 7.55
N GLU A 80 -0.26 28.11 6.22
CA GLU A 80 -0.93 29.04 5.32
C GLU A 80 -2.46 28.95 5.43
N VAL A 81 -3.03 27.74 5.51
CA VAL A 81 -4.47 27.53 5.76
C VAL A 81 -4.89 28.15 7.10
N LYS A 82 -4.04 28.02 8.13
CA LYS A 82 -4.27 28.64 9.44
C LYS A 82 -4.21 30.17 9.38
N LYS A 83 -3.24 30.74 8.66
CA LYS A 83 -3.06 32.20 8.51
C LYS A 83 -4.14 32.85 7.63
N SER A 84 -4.61 32.16 6.61
CA SER A 84 -5.62 32.66 5.65
C SER A 84 -7.07 32.55 6.15
N GLY A 85 -7.30 31.94 7.32
CA GLY A 85 -8.65 31.73 7.85
C GLY A 85 -9.48 30.70 7.08
N LEU A 86 -8.87 29.97 6.13
CA LEU A 86 -9.54 28.94 5.31
C LEU A 86 -9.77 27.62 6.06
N GLN A 87 -9.76 27.64 7.39
CA GLN A 87 -10.01 26.46 8.20
C GLN A 87 -11.48 26.07 8.13
N VAL A 88 -11.74 24.83 7.72
CA VAL A 88 -13.11 24.29 7.68
C VAL A 88 -13.44 23.67 9.03
N ARG A 89 -14.59 24.03 9.61
CA ARG A 89 -15.04 23.53 10.92
C ARG A 89 -15.35 22.03 10.93
N ARG A 90 -15.74 21.46 9.78
CA ARG A 90 -16.09 20.03 9.60
C ARG A 90 -15.43 19.46 8.34
N PRO A 91 -14.10 19.29 8.34
CA PRO A 91 -13.35 18.95 7.13
C PRO A 91 -13.74 17.58 6.55
N VAL A 92 -14.09 16.60 7.40
CA VAL A 92 -14.61 15.30 6.96
C VAL A 92 -15.91 15.45 6.17
N VAL A 93 -16.89 16.19 6.71
CA VAL A 93 -18.17 16.44 6.03
C VAL A 93 -17.94 17.20 4.72
N GLU A 94 -16.98 18.12 4.71
CA GLU A 94 -16.65 18.90 3.52
C GLU A 94 -16.05 18.04 2.40
N VAL A 95 -15.26 17.00 2.72
CA VAL A 95 -14.76 16.05 1.72
C VAL A 95 -15.93 15.36 1.00
N PHE A 96 -16.96 14.93 1.74
CA PHE A 96 -18.15 14.30 1.18
C PHE A 96 -19.01 15.25 0.36
N LYS A 97 -18.98 16.56 0.66
CA LYS A 97 -19.77 17.57 -0.06
C LYS A 97 -19.05 18.11 -1.29
N ARG A 98 -17.77 18.47 -1.18
CA ARG A 98 -17.00 19.16 -2.23
C ARG A 98 -16.19 18.23 -3.12
N THR A 99 -15.70 17.12 -2.58
CA THR A 99 -14.85 16.17 -3.32
C THR A 99 -15.34 14.71 -3.26
N PRO A 100 -16.65 14.43 -3.36
CA PRO A 100 -17.15 13.06 -3.26
C PRO A 100 -16.58 12.16 -4.37
N ARG A 101 -16.50 12.67 -5.61
CA ARG A 101 -15.95 11.91 -6.74
C ARG A 101 -14.53 11.42 -6.46
N ASN A 102 -13.65 12.28 -5.94
CA ASN A 102 -12.26 11.92 -5.66
C ASN A 102 -12.19 10.88 -4.53
N LEU A 103 -13.04 11.02 -3.51
CA LEU A 103 -13.13 10.05 -2.41
C LEU A 103 -13.59 8.67 -2.91
N PHE A 104 -14.67 8.60 -3.69
CA PHE A 104 -15.16 7.32 -4.24
C PHE A 104 -14.17 6.68 -5.23
N CYS A 105 -13.48 7.48 -6.05
CA CYS A 105 -12.41 6.98 -6.92
C CYS A 105 -11.25 6.40 -6.10
N ALA A 106 -10.87 7.04 -4.99
CA ALA A 106 -9.83 6.54 -4.09
C ALA A 106 -10.25 5.24 -3.38
N TRP A 107 -11.52 5.13 -2.95
CA TRP A 107 -12.03 3.90 -2.36
C TRP A 107 -12.08 2.74 -3.36
N GLY A 108 -12.55 2.97 -4.58
CA GLY A 108 -12.54 1.95 -5.63
C GLY A 108 -11.12 1.57 -6.08
N ALA A 109 -10.17 2.51 -6.04
CA ALA A 109 -8.75 2.22 -6.27
C ALA A 109 -8.17 1.31 -5.17
N GLN A 110 -8.50 1.58 -3.90
CA GLN A 110 -8.07 0.75 -2.78
C GLN A 110 -8.64 -0.67 -2.80
N MET A 111 -9.75 -0.92 -3.50
CA MET A 111 -10.36 -2.26 -3.55
C MET A 111 -9.38 -3.30 -4.09
N GLY A 112 -8.79 -3.06 -5.26
CA GLY A 112 -7.77 -3.92 -5.84
C GLY A 112 -6.50 -3.94 -5.01
N ASP A 113 -5.91 -2.78 -4.71
CA ASP A 113 -4.61 -2.69 -4.00
C ASP A 113 -4.61 -3.46 -2.67
N LYS A 114 -5.62 -3.22 -1.81
CA LYS A 114 -5.69 -3.87 -0.50
C LYS A 114 -6.04 -5.35 -0.60
N SER A 115 -7.05 -5.71 -1.37
CA SER A 115 -7.47 -7.11 -1.48
C SER A 115 -6.38 -7.97 -2.08
N MET A 116 -5.72 -7.49 -3.14
CA MET A 116 -4.63 -8.21 -3.81
C MET A 116 -3.41 -8.36 -2.89
N ALA A 117 -3.10 -7.36 -2.05
CA ALA A 117 -2.07 -7.53 -1.03
C ALA A 117 -2.37 -8.69 -0.09
N TYR A 118 -3.60 -8.77 0.44
CA TYR A 118 -4.00 -9.88 1.30
C TYR A 118 -4.02 -11.23 0.58
N ILE A 119 -4.44 -11.27 -0.68
CA ILE A 119 -4.49 -12.52 -1.45
C ILE A 119 -3.06 -13.01 -1.77
N PHE A 120 -2.20 -12.13 -2.27
CA PHE A 120 -0.85 -12.52 -2.68
C PHE A 120 0.12 -12.71 -1.51
N GLU A 121 -0.14 -12.11 -0.34
CA GLU A 121 0.77 -12.17 0.81
C GLU A 121 0.24 -13.01 1.98
N SER A 122 -1.09 -13.19 2.11
CA SER A 122 -1.68 -13.96 3.21
C SER A 122 -2.40 -15.22 2.75
N LEU A 123 -3.30 -15.14 1.75
CA LEU A 123 -4.04 -16.31 1.27
C LEU A 123 -3.10 -17.38 0.68
N ILE A 124 -2.02 -16.95 0.03
CA ILE A 124 -1.02 -17.86 -0.54
C ILE A 124 -0.51 -18.89 0.47
N ILE A 125 -0.35 -18.50 1.74
CA ILE A 125 0.14 -19.40 2.78
C ILE A 125 -0.83 -20.58 2.91
N VAL A 126 -2.11 -20.28 3.13
CA VAL A 126 -3.18 -21.28 3.24
C VAL A 126 -3.30 -22.10 1.95
N TYR A 127 -3.24 -21.47 0.78
CA TYR A 127 -3.36 -22.20 -0.50
C TYR A 127 -2.21 -23.20 -0.69
N VAL A 128 -0.97 -22.76 -0.46
CA VAL A 128 0.21 -23.62 -0.65
C VAL A 128 0.30 -24.72 0.41
N THR A 129 -0.09 -24.45 1.66
CA THR A 129 -0.05 -25.47 2.72
C THR A 129 -1.19 -26.47 2.61
N GLU A 130 -2.43 -26.00 2.38
CA GLU A 130 -3.62 -26.84 2.43
C GLU A 130 -3.97 -27.48 1.08
N GLN A 131 -3.74 -26.79 -0.04
CA GLN A 131 -4.11 -27.29 -1.37
C GLN A 131 -2.92 -27.95 -2.10
N VAL A 132 -1.74 -27.33 -2.02
CA VAL A 132 -0.53 -27.85 -2.70
C VAL A 132 0.26 -28.81 -1.80
N GLY A 133 0.12 -28.70 -0.47
CA GLY A 133 0.79 -29.58 0.49
C GLY A 133 2.27 -29.26 0.74
N LEU A 134 2.70 -28.02 0.52
CA LEU A 134 4.09 -27.59 0.74
C LEU A 134 4.29 -26.87 2.08
N PRO A 135 5.53 -26.85 2.64
CA PRO A 135 5.79 -26.23 3.93
C PRO A 135 5.54 -24.72 3.94
N GLU A 136 4.90 -24.21 4.99
CA GLU A 136 4.67 -22.78 5.23
C GLU A 136 5.97 -21.96 5.16
N GLN A 137 7.05 -22.47 5.76
CA GLN A 137 8.35 -21.80 5.82
C GLN A 137 8.92 -21.43 4.43
N MET A 138 8.63 -22.24 3.41
CA MET A 138 9.04 -21.99 2.04
C MET A 138 8.34 -20.73 1.49
N VAL A 139 7.05 -20.57 1.77
CA VAL A 139 6.26 -19.39 1.38
C VAL A 139 6.75 -18.14 2.12
N LEU A 140 7.00 -18.25 3.44
CA LEU A 140 7.53 -17.15 4.25
C LEU A 140 8.88 -16.64 3.73
N THR A 141 9.74 -17.56 3.28
CA THR A 141 11.02 -17.20 2.65
C THR A 141 10.80 -16.47 1.32
N GLY A 142 9.87 -16.93 0.49
CA GLY A 142 9.47 -16.25 -0.75
C GLY A 142 8.95 -14.83 -0.49
N LEU A 143 8.07 -14.65 0.51
CA LEU A 143 7.54 -13.35 0.93
C LEU A 143 8.63 -12.42 1.48
N LEU A 144 9.63 -12.96 2.18
CA LEU A 144 10.79 -12.20 2.64
C LEU A 144 11.64 -11.70 1.46
N ILE A 145 11.95 -12.56 0.49
CA ILE A 145 12.68 -12.17 -0.73
C ILE A 145 11.87 -11.10 -1.47
N ALA A 146 10.56 -11.31 -1.63
CA ALA A 146 9.67 -10.36 -2.28
C ALA A 146 9.67 -9.01 -1.56
N SER A 147 9.71 -8.99 -0.23
CA SER A 147 9.81 -7.76 0.57
C SER A 147 11.14 -7.03 0.39
N ALA A 148 12.25 -7.77 0.24
CA ALA A 148 13.53 -7.19 -0.15
C ALA A 148 13.47 -6.54 -1.54
N VAL A 149 12.77 -7.17 -2.50
CA VAL A 149 12.52 -6.57 -3.82
C VAL A 149 11.65 -5.31 -3.70
N GLN A 150 10.62 -5.33 -2.83
CA GLN A 150 9.75 -4.16 -2.57
C GLN A 150 10.54 -2.94 -2.09
N PHE A 151 11.59 -3.14 -1.30
CA PHE A 151 12.46 -2.05 -0.84
C PHE A 151 13.02 -1.22 -2.01
N VAL A 152 13.29 -1.86 -3.15
CA VAL A 152 13.79 -1.20 -4.37
C VAL A 152 12.64 -0.81 -5.30
N THR A 153 11.62 -1.64 -5.46
CA THR A 153 10.56 -1.37 -6.44
C THR A 153 9.60 -0.26 -6.00
N ILE A 154 9.35 -0.08 -4.69
CA ILE A 154 8.54 1.04 -4.17
C ILE A 154 9.09 2.39 -4.66
N PRO A 155 10.35 2.79 -4.38
CA PRO A 155 10.86 4.06 -4.85
C PRO A 155 11.00 4.11 -6.38
N ALA A 156 11.31 2.99 -7.03
CA ALA A 156 11.42 2.93 -8.49
C ALA A 156 10.09 3.26 -9.18
N PHE A 157 8.99 2.62 -8.79
CA PHE A 157 7.66 2.88 -9.36
C PHE A 157 7.07 4.21 -8.89
N ALA A 158 7.40 4.67 -7.68
CA ALA A 158 7.05 6.01 -7.24
C ALA A 158 7.74 7.09 -8.10
N ALA A 159 9.02 6.91 -8.43
CA ALA A 159 9.74 7.79 -9.36
C ALA A 159 9.21 7.67 -10.81
N LEU A 160 8.78 6.48 -11.22
CA LEU A 160 8.11 6.30 -12.50
C LEU A 160 6.79 7.08 -12.55
N SER A 161 6.02 7.10 -11.46
CA SER A 161 4.76 7.86 -11.37
C SER A 161 4.98 9.37 -11.47
N ASP A 162 6.14 9.85 -11.05
CA ASP A 162 6.56 11.24 -11.26
C ASP A 162 6.87 11.54 -12.74
N ARG A 163 7.36 10.54 -13.48
CA ARG A 163 7.71 10.67 -14.90
C ARG A 163 6.55 10.50 -15.86
N ILE A 164 5.67 9.51 -15.67
CA ILE A 164 4.61 9.20 -16.64
C ILE A 164 3.20 9.57 -16.15
N GLY A 165 3.04 9.84 -14.85
CA GLY A 165 1.73 10.11 -14.24
C GLY A 165 1.38 9.08 -13.16
N ARG A 166 0.51 9.46 -12.23
CA ARG A 166 0.09 8.60 -11.12
C ARG A 166 -0.92 7.57 -11.62
N LYS A 167 -1.83 8.03 -12.46
CA LYS A 167 -2.93 7.24 -13.01
C LYS A 167 -2.43 6.13 -13.95
N PRO A 168 -1.52 6.36 -14.92
CA PRO A 168 -0.98 5.29 -15.75
C PRO A 168 -0.26 4.19 -14.97
N VAL A 169 0.58 4.56 -13.98
CA VAL A 169 1.30 3.56 -13.17
C VAL A 169 0.33 2.71 -12.36
N TYR A 170 -0.68 3.34 -11.74
CA TYR A 170 -1.68 2.64 -10.94
C TYR A 170 -2.56 1.72 -11.81
N ILE A 171 -3.03 2.19 -12.98
CA ILE A 171 -3.81 1.37 -13.92
C ILE A 171 -2.97 0.19 -14.41
N LEU A 172 -1.71 0.41 -14.77
CA LEU A 172 -0.83 -0.67 -15.23
C LEU A 172 -0.63 -1.73 -14.14
N GLY A 173 -0.45 -1.33 -12.89
CA GLY A 173 -0.41 -2.26 -11.76
C GLY A 173 -1.71 -3.06 -11.62
N GLY A 174 -2.87 -2.41 -11.63
CA GLY A 174 -4.17 -3.08 -11.53
C GLY A 174 -4.45 -4.05 -12.67
N VAL A 175 -4.13 -3.69 -13.92
CA VAL A 175 -4.25 -4.57 -15.09
C VAL A 175 -3.30 -5.75 -14.99
N LEU A 176 -2.03 -5.52 -14.66
CA LEU A 176 -1.05 -6.60 -14.49
C LEU A 176 -1.47 -7.56 -13.39
N SER A 177 -1.94 -7.07 -12.25
CA SER A 177 -2.41 -7.92 -11.15
C SER A 177 -3.65 -8.72 -11.53
N ALA A 178 -4.60 -8.14 -12.28
CA ALA A 178 -5.78 -8.86 -12.75
C ALA A 178 -5.43 -9.94 -13.79
N LEU A 179 -4.59 -9.61 -14.78
CA LEU A 179 -4.17 -10.56 -15.81
C LEU A 179 -3.28 -11.67 -15.26
N PHE A 180 -2.45 -11.34 -14.26
CA PHE A 180 -1.57 -12.31 -13.61
C PHE A 180 -2.27 -13.15 -12.55
N ALA A 181 -3.52 -12.84 -12.18
CA ALA A 181 -4.26 -13.59 -11.16
C ALA A 181 -4.34 -15.10 -11.47
N TYR A 182 -4.67 -15.46 -12.72
CA TYR A 182 -4.73 -16.87 -13.12
C TYR A 182 -3.35 -17.53 -13.25
N PRO A 183 -2.37 -16.93 -13.98
CA PRO A 183 -0.99 -17.43 -14.00
C PRO A 183 -0.36 -17.60 -12.61
N PHE A 184 -0.71 -16.74 -11.65
CA PHE A 184 -0.22 -16.82 -10.29
C PHE A 184 -0.56 -18.17 -9.67
N PHE A 185 -1.84 -18.59 -9.67
CA PHE A 185 -2.23 -19.88 -9.12
C PHE A 185 -1.68 -21.07 -9.92
N LEU A 186 -1.61 -20.97 -11.26
CA LEU A 186 -0.97 -22.01 -12.07
C LEU A 186 0.49 -22.24 -11.66
N LEU A 187 1.23 -21.17 -11.34
CA LEU A 187 2.60 -21.28 -10.87
C LEU A 187 2.67 -21.88 -9.45
N LEU A 188 1.67 -21.64 -8.61
CA LEU A 188 1.57 -22.29 -7.30
C LEU A 188 1.35 -23.80 -7.43
N ASP A 189 0.46 -24.20 -8.33
CA ASP A 189 0.10 -25.60 -8.56
C ASP A 189 1.25 -26.43 -9.16
N THR A 190 2.31 -25.78 -9.69
CA THR A 190 3.51 -26.50 -10.15
C THR A 190 4.25 -27.24 -9.02
N GLY A 191 4.02 -26.84 -7.76
CA GLY A 191 4.74 -27.37 -6.60
C GLY A 191 6.23 -27.00 -6.56
N SER A 192 6.73 -26.23 -7.52
CA SER A 192 8.14 -25.87 -7.61
C SER A 192 8.42 -24.60 -6.82
N THR A 193 9.31 -24.70 -5.83
CA THR A 193 9.74 -23.57 -4.98
C THR A 193 10.16 -22.35 -5.80
N LEU A 194 10.92 -22.54 -6.89
CA LEU A 194 11.40 -21.44 -7.72
C LEU A 194 10.24 -20.70 -8.40
N TRP A 195 9.29 -21.42 -9.00
CA TRP A 195 8.14 -20.83 -9.68
C TRP A 195 7.20 -20.12 -8.70
N ILE A 196 7.01 -20.69 -7.52
CA ILE A 196 6.25 -20.07 -6.42
C ILE A 196 6.93 -18.77 -5.98
N TRP A 197 8.24 -18.76 -5.77
CA TRP A 197 8.93 -17.53 -5.37
C TRP A 197 8.88 -16.46 -6.47
N LEU A 198 9.06 -16.84 -7.74
CA LEU A 198 8.93 -15.90 -8.85
C LEU A 198 7.50 -15.34 -8.98
N SER A 199 6.47 -16.16 -8.75
CA SER A 199 5.07 -15.70 -8.79
C SER A 199 4.77 -14.73 -7.66
N ILE A 200 5.24 -14.99 -6.43
CA ILE A 200 5.14 -14.08 -5.29
C ILE A 200 5.82 -12.75 -5.62
N ILE A 201 7.09 -12.78 -6.03
CA ILE A 201 7.88 -11.57 -6.33
C ILE A 201 7.18 -10.73 -7.40
N PHE A 202 6.71 -11.35 -8.48
CA PHE A 202 6.02 -10.62 -9.53
C PHE A 202 4.69 -10.02 -9.03
N ALA A 203 3.85 -10.83 -8.38
CA ALA A 203 2.53 -10.40 -7.93
C ALA A 203 2.61 -9.28 -6.86
N SER A 204 3.42 -9.48 -5.82
CA SER A 204 3.52 -8.53 -4.69
C SER A 204 4.44 -7.34 -4.98
N SER A 205 5.58 -7.59 -5.61
CA SER A 205 6.69 -6.63 -5.69
C SER A 205 6.79 -5.91 -7.02
N ILE A 206 6.01 -6.31 -8.03
CA ILE A 206 5.92 -5.63 -9.32
C ILE A 206 4.48 -5.18 -9.56
N ALA A 207 3.56 -6.12 -9.81
CA ALA A 207 2.20 -5.76 -10.23
C ALA A 207 1.45 -4.93 -9.18
N LYS A 208 1.34 -5.43 -7.93
CA LYS A 208 0.67 -4.71 -6.85
C LYS A 208 1.40 -3.44 -6.44
N ILE A 209 2.73 -3.48 -6.33
CA ILE A 209 3.49 -2.34 -5.79
C ILE A 209 3.40 -1.08 -6.67
N MET A 210 3.16 -1.23 -7.97
CA MET A 210 2.91 -0.11 -8.87
C MET A 210 1.72 0.74 -8.40
N MET A 211 0.68 0.09 -7.86
CA MET A 211 -0.50 0.76 -7.29
C MET A 211 -0.12 1.47 -5.99
N THR A 212 0.42 0.72 -5.02
CA THR A 212 0.76 1.24 -3.68
C THR A 212 1.76 2.41 -3.74
N SER A 213 2.75 2.35 -4.64
CA SER A 213 3.80 3.37 -4.76
C SER A 213 3.30 4.72 -5.26
N ALA A 214 2.31 4.75 -6.17
CA ALA A 214 1.71 5.99 -6.67
C ALA A 214 0.66 6.59 -5.71
N GLN A 215 0.13 5.76 -4.80
CA GLN A 215 -1.04 6.07 -3.98
C GLN A 215 -0.85 7.29 -3.04
N ALA A 216 0.30 7.37 -2.37
CA ALA A 216 0.55 8.43 -1.39
C ALA A 216 0.54 9.84 -2.03
N ALA A 217 1.16 9.99 -3.21
CA ALA A 217 1.13 11.25 -3.94
C ALA A 217 -0.26 11.51 -4.52
N TRP A 218 -0.89 10.50 -5.13
CA TRP A 218 -2.20 10.66 -5.76
C TRP A 218 -3.26 11.13 -4.75
N TYR A 219 -3.33 10.51 -3.57
CA TYR A 219 -4.26 10.91 -2.51
C TYR A 219 -3.95 12.29 -1.96
N ALA A 220 -2.67 12.63 -1.76
CA ALA A 220 -2.32 13.96 -1.27
C ALA A 220 -2.67 15.06 -2.28
N GLU A 221 -2.52 14.80 -3.57
CA GLU A 221 -2.73 15.80 -4.63
C GLU A 221 -4.20 15.96 -5.06
N MET A 222 -5.05 14.94 -4.88
CA MET A 222 -6.44 14.99 -5.32
C MET A 222 -7.37 15.80 -4.39
N PHE A 223 -6.95 16.09 -3.16
CA PHE A 223 -7.77 16.85 -2.20
C PHE A 223 -7.27 18.29 -2.03
N PRO A 224 -8.19 19.28 -1.97
CA PRO A 224 -7.88 20.68 -1.70
C PRO A 224 -7.15 20.88 -0.36
N PRO A 225 -6.27 21.88 -0.22
CA PRO A 225 -5.49 22.11 1.01
C PRO A 225 -6.31 22.13 2.30
N SER A 226 -7.49 22.76 2.28
CA SER A 226 -8.37 22.93 3.45
C SER A 226 -8.97 21.61 3.97
N THR A 227 -9.08 20.59 3.12
CA THR A 227 -9.64 19.28 3.46
C THR A 227 -8.64 18.14 3.26
N ARG A 228 -7.42 18.42 2.79
CA ARG A 228 -6.44 17.42 2.34
C ARG A 228 -6.09 16.40 3.40
N TYR A 229 -5.89 16.83 4.64
CA TYR A 229 -5.61 15.92 5.74
C TYR A 229 -6.74 14.91 5.95
N SER A 230 -7.98 15.40 6.03
CA SER A 230 -9.16 14.54 6.20
C SER A 230 -9.43 13.68 4.97
N GLY A 231 -9.33 14.25 3.77
CA GLY A 231 -9.51 13.53 2.51
C GLY A 231 -8.48 12.41 2.35
N PHE A 232 -7.20 12.68 2.62
CA PHE A 232 -6.13 11.69 2.59
C PHE A 232 -6.40 10.55 3.59
N ALA A 233 -6.79 10.89 4.83
CA ALA A 233 -7.10 9.89 5.86
C ALA A 233 -8.31 9.03 5.47
N LEU A 234 -9.39 9.64 4.99
CA LEU A 234 -10.59 8.94 4.53
C LEU A 234 -10.33 8.06 3.31
N ALA A 235 -9.55 8.57 2.34
CA ALA A 235 -9.17 7.81 1.15
C ALA A 235 -8.38 6.55 1.51
N ARG A 236 -7.49 6.63 2.51
CA ARG A 236 -6.62 5.53 2.93
C ARG A 236 -7.29 4.56 3.91
N GLU A 237 -8.07 5.03 4.87
CA GLU A 237 -8.60 4.17 5.94
C GLU A 237 -10.10 3.90 5.81
N GLY A 238 -10.86 4.81 5.20
CA GLY A 238 -12.32 4.76 5.22
C GLY A 238 -12.94 3.53 4.58
N PHE A 239 -12.22 2.88 3.64
CA PHE A 239 -12.68 1.66 2.97
C PHE A 239 -11.72 0.48 3.12
N ALA A 240 -10.57 0.66 3.78
CA ALA A 240 -9.55 -0.37 3.91
C ALA A 240 -10.01 -1.64 4.67
N PRO A 241 -10.85 -1.56 5.72
CA PRO A 241 -11.37 -2.76 6.38
C PRO A 241 -12.26 -3.61 5.46
N LEU A 242 -13.08 -2.95 4.63
CA LEU A 242 -14.03 -3.63 3.74
C LEU A 242 -13.33 -4.21 2.51
N SER A 243 -12.38 -3.48 1.92
CA SER A 243 -11.62 -4.00 0.78
C SER A 243 -10.59 -5.03 1.22
N GLY A 244 -9.74 -4.69 2.18
CA GLY A 244 -8.62 -5.54 2.58
C GLY A 244 -9.01 -6.61 3.58
N GLY A 245 -9.61 -6.21 4.71
CA GLY A 245 -9.83 -7.09 5.86
C GLY A 245 -10.74 -8.28 5.56
N LEU A 246 -11.75 -8.10 4.71
CA LEU A 246 -12.67 -9.18 4.32
C LEU A 246 -12.15 -10.03 3.16
N ALA A 247 -11.12 -9.59 2.42
CA ALA A 247 -10.65 -10.28 1.23
C ALA A 247 -10.17 -11.72 1.51
N PRO A 248 -9.40 -12.02 2.58
CA PRO A 248 -9.05 -13.40 2.92
C PRO A 248 -10.28 -14.27 3.20
N MET A 249 -11.24 -13.78 3.99
CA MET A 249 -12.44 -14.54 4.34
C MET A 249 -13.28 -14.86 3.10
N ILE A 250 -13.47 -13.88 2.22
CA ILE A 250 -14.16 -14.06 0.94
C ILE A 250 -13.39 -15.06 0.09
N SER A 251 -12.06 -14.91 -0.03
CA SER A 251 -11.25 -15.77 -0.89
C SER A 251 -11.21 -17.22 -0.41
N VAL A 252 -11.09 -17.46 0.90
CA VAL A 252 -11.18 -18.82 1.47
C VAL A 252 -12.57 -19.41 1.22
N SER A 253 -13.64 -18.62 1.36
CA SER A 253 -15.00 -19.08 1.08
C SER A 253 -15.19 -19.42 -0.40
N LEU A 254 -14.67 -18.59 -1.31
CA LEU A 254 -14.70 -18.83 -2.76
C LEU A 254 -13.87 -20.05 -3.15
N LEU A 255 -12.73 -20.26 -2.50
CA LEU A 255 -11.89 -21.45 -2.70
C LEU A 255 -12.63 -22.73 -2.25
N ALA A 256 -13.30 -22.68 -1.10
CA ALA A 256 -14.13 -23.79 -0.62
C ALA A 256 -15.32 -24.07 -1.57
N LEU A 257 -15.98 -23.02 -2.08
CA LEU A 257 -17.05 -23.15 -3.08
C LEU A 257 -16.57 -23.76 -4.40
N GLY A 258 -15.32 -23.50 -4.79
CA GLY A 258 -14.67 -24.10 -5.96
C GLY A 258 -14.12 -25.51 -5.73
N GLY A 259 -14.32 -26.11 -4.55
CA GLY A 259 -13.79 -27.43 -4.22
C GLY A 259 -12.27 -27.47 -4.11
N GLY A 260 -11.62 -26.35 -3.80
CA GLY A 260 -10.16 -26.21 -3.78
C GLY A 260 -9.58 -25.59 -5.04
N GLU A 261 -10.35 -25.48 -6.12
CA GLU A 261 -9.89 -24.78 -7.32
C GLU A 261 -9.98 -23.25 -7.17
N PRO A 262 -8.97 -22.49 -7.66
CA PRO A 262 -8.89 -21.06 -7.44
C PRO A 262 -9.74 -20.22 -8.41
N HIS A 263 -10.54 -20.82 -9.29
CA HIS A 263 -11.24 -20.11 -10.37
C HIS A 263 -12.15 -18.97 -9.86
N TRP A 264 -12.86 -19.18 -8.74
CA TRP A 264 -13.68 -18.13 -8.11
C TRP A 264 -12.84 -17.03 -7.48
N VAL A 265 -11.69 -17.38 -6.89
CA VAL A 265 -10.74 -16.41 -6.32
C VAL A 265 -10.13 -15.57 -7.44
N VAL A 266 -9.76 -16.19 -8.57
CA VAL A 266 -9.28 -15.49 -9.77
C VAL A 266 -10.33 -14.52 -10.29
N LEU A 267 -11.58 -14.95 -10.43
CA LEU A 267 -12.68 -14.07 -10.85
C LEU A 267 -12.83 -12.88 -9.89
N TYR A 268 -12.75 -13.12 -8.58
CA TYR A 268 -12.80 -12.07 -7.57
C TYR A 268 -11.65 -11.06 -7.74
N ILE A 269 -10.41 -11.52 -7.91
CA ILE A 269 -9.25 -10.63 -8.17
C ILE A 269 -9.46 -9.82 -9.44
N VAL A 270 -9.94 -10.44 -10.52
CA VAL A 270 -10.19 -9.77 -11.81
C VAL A 270 -11.25 -8.69 -11.67
N VAL A 271 -12.36 -8.99 -10.99
CA VAL A 271 -13.44 -8.01 -10.74
C VAL A 271 -12.93 -6.83 -9.91
N LEU A 272 -12.17 -7.08 -8.86
CA LEU A 272 -11.58 -6.02 -8.04
C LEU A 272 -10.56 -5.19 -8.82
N GLY A 273 -9.72 -5.84 -9.62
CA GLY A 273 -8.78 -5.17 -10.53
C GLY A 273 -9.51 -4.27 -11.53
N LEU A 274 -10.62 -4.73 -12.11
CA LEU A 274 -11.45 -3.94 -13.00
C LEU A 274 -12.08 -2.74 -12.29
N ILE A 275 -12.66 -2.93 -11.10
CA ILE A 275 -13.22 -1.84 -10.28
C ILE A 275 -12.14 -0.78 -10.03
N THR A 276 -10.93 -1.21 -9.69
CA THR A 276 -9.81 -0.32 -9.45
C THR A 276 -9.38 0.42 -10.71
N VAL A 277 -9.21 -0.28 -11.84
CA VAL A 277 -8.85 0.34 -13.12
C VAL A 277 -9.89 1.38 -13.52
N VAL A 278 -11.19 1.05 -13.43
CA VAL A 278 -12.28 1.98 -13.74
C VAL A 278 -12.28 3.17 -12.79
N SER A 279 -12.13 2.94 -11.49
CA SER A 279 -12.13 4.02 -10.49
C SER A 279 -10.97 4.99 -10.70
N VAL A 280 -9.78 4.46 -10.99
CA VAL A 280 -8.59 5.26 -11.31
C VAL A 280 -8.76 5.95 -12.67
N ALA A 281 -9.37 5.29 -13.66
CA ALA A 281 -9.72 5.86 -14.96
C ALA A 281 -10.71 7.03 -14.86
N LEU A 282 -11.64 6.99 -13.90
CA LEU A 282 -12.58 8.07 -13.63
C LEU A 282 -11.97 9.17 -12.73
N GLY A 283 -10.90 8.85 -12.00
CA GLY A 283 -10.15 9.79 -11.17
C GLY A 283 -9.25 10.74 -11.96
N PRO A 284 -8.85 11.87 -11.34
CA PRO A 284 -7.99 12.85 -11.98
C PRO A 284 -6.55 12.35 -12.09
N GLU A 285 -5.83 12.76 -13.15
CA GLU A 285 -4.37 12.70 -13.15
C GLU A 285 -3.84 13.90 -12.35
N THR A 286 -2.98 13.63 -11.37
CA THR A 286 -2.54 14.64 -10.41
C THR A 286 -1.07 15.04 -10.60
N ARG A 287 -0.39 14.51 -11.62
CA ARG A 287 1.00 14.86 -11.93
C ARG A 287 1.19 16.34 -12.14
N GLY A 288 2.04 16.92 -11.29
CA GLY A 288 2.36 18.34 -11.36
C GLY A 288 1.22 19.23 -10.86
N VAL A 289 0.28 18.73 -10.06
CA VAL A 289 -0.63 19.61 -9.33
C VAL A 289 0.16 20.44 -8.32
N GLU A 290 -0.13 21.74 -8.27
CA GLU A 290 0.48 22.65 -7.29
C GLU A 290 -0.21 22.47 -5.93
N MET A 291 0.61 22.23 -4.91
CA MET A 291 0.15 22.13 -3.52
C MET A 291 -0.08 23.51 -2.90
N PHE A 292 0.60 24.53 -3.44
CA PHE A 292 0.56 25.93 -3.02
C PHE A 292 -0.38 26.73 -3.95
N PRO A 293 -1.29 27.55 -3.41
CA PRO A 293 -1.93 28.58 -4.21
C PRO A 293 -0.88 29.64 -4.59
N LYS A 294 -0.82 30.05 -5.87
CA LYS A 294 0.12 31.13 -6.27
C LYS A 294 -0.34 32.50 -5.81
N THR A 295 -1.63 32.66 -5.53
CA THR A 295 -2.24 33.90 -5.02
C THR A 295 -3.48 33.61 -4.15
N THR A 296 -3.80 34.51 -3.23
CA THR A 296 -4.94 34.45 -2.30
C THR A 296 -6.30 34.35 -3.01
N LYS A 297 -6.40 34.81 -4.28
CA LYS A 297 -7.60 34.70 -5.13
C LYS A 297 -7.83 33.29 -5.68
N GLU A 298 -6.79 32.53 -5.97
CA GLU A 298 -6.94 31.13 -6.42
C GLU A 298 -7.35 30.21 -5.27
N ALA A 299 -6.95 30.54 -4.04
CA ALA A 299 -7.35 29.81 -2.84
C ALA A 299 -8.87 29.91 -2.59
N THR A 300 -9.52 31.01 -2.98
CA THR A 300 -10.98 31.22 -2.82
C THR A 300 -11.79 30.55 -3.93
N VAL A 301 -11.24 30.39 -5.13
CA VAL A 301 -11.91 29.72 -6.26
C VAL A 301 -11.81 28.19 -6.16
N ARG A 302 -10.75 27.67 -5.51
CA ARG A 302 -10.56 26.23 -5.26
C ARG A 302 -11.02 25.75 -3.88
N ALA A 303 -11.38 26.67 -2.98
CA ALA A 303 -12.01 26.34 -1.71
C ALA A 303 -13.42 25.84 -1.98
#